data_AF-A0A5C9AEM9-F1
#
_entry.id   AF-A0A5C9AEM9-F1
#
_cell.length_a   1.000
_cell.length_b   1.000
_cell.length_c   1.000
_cell.angle_alpha   90.00
_cell.angle_beta   90.00
_cell.angle_gamma   90.00
#
_symmetry.space_group_name_H-M   'P 1'
#
loop_
_entity.id
_entity.type
_entity.pdbx_description
1 polymer ?
#
loop_
_entity_poly.entity_id
_entity_poly.type
_entity_poly.pdbx_seq_one_letter_code
_entity_poly.pdbx_strand_id
1 'polypeptide(L)'
;CGAPCDSHTNCKNDGCHLLFIQCPVCAEKYKGCCSEICCEESALPPEEQRRRRAGRENGNKIFNKSRGRLNTTLCIPDPTE
;
A
#
# COMPACT_ATOMS: atom_id res chain seq x y z
N CYS A 1 10.57 -15.50 -5.11
CA CYS A 1 11.67 -16.49 -5.23
C CYS A 1 11.35 -17.83 -4.56
N GLY A 2 10.34 -17.92 -3.68
CA GLY A 2 9.97 -19.18 -3.01
C GLY A 2 10.78 -19.51 -1.76
N ALA A 3 11.80 -18.71 -1.42
CA ALA A 3 12.55 -18.87 -0.18
C ALA A 3 11.69 -18.45 1.03
N PRO A 4 11.71 -19.21 2.14
CA PRO A 4 11.02 -18.83 3.36
C PRO A 4 11.61 -17.53 3.91
N CYS A 5 10.75 -16.60 4.31
CA CYS A 5 11.14 -15.30 4.83
C CYS A 5 9.97 -14.67 5.61
N ASP A 6 10.29 -13.93 6.66
CA ASP A 6 9.33 -13.17 7.49
C ASP A 6 9.76 -11.70 7.68
N SER A 7 10.75 -11.26 6.89
CA SER A 7 11.25 -9.89 6.95
C SER A 7 10.27 -8.95 6.25
N HIS A 8 9.55 -8.18 7.07
CA HIS A 8 8.63 -7.15 6.60
C HIS A 8 9.39 -5.84 6.35
N THR A 9 9.16 -5.23 5.19
CA THR A 9 9.75 -3.96 4.81
C THR A 9 8.75 -3.13 4.00
N ASN A 10 8.93 -1.81 4.00
CA ASN A 10 8.17 -0.95 3.11
C ASN A 10 8.84 -0.89 1.73
N CYS A 11 8.02 -0.83 0.68
CA CYS A 11 8.51 -0.57 -0.67
C CYS A 11 9.26 0.76 -0.71
N LYS A 12 10.50 0.76 -1.23
CA LYS A 12 11.31 1.99 -1.34
C LYS A 12 10.79 3.03 -2.33
N ASN A 13 9.81 2.70 -3.18
CA ASN A 13 9.11 3.69 -3.98
C ASN A 13 8.17 4.50 -3.08
N ASP A 14 8.47 5.79 -2.87
CA ASP A 14 7.69 6.72 -2.04
C ASP A 14 6.21 6.84 -2.48
N GLY A 15 5.91 6.54 -3.75
CA GLY A 15 4.53 6.50 -4.23
C GLY A 15 3.73 5.27 -3.85
N CYS A 16 4.42 4.18 -3.48
CA CYS A 16 3.82 2.92 -3.10
C CYS A 16 3.84 2.77 -1.58
N HIS A 17 5.04 2.77 -0.98
CA HIS A 17 5.30 2.61 0.45
C HIS A 17 4.51 1.46 1.12
N LEU A 18 4.16 0.43 0.34
CA LEU A 18 3.43 -0.74 0.80
C LEU A 18 4.32 -1.58 1.72
N LEU A 19 3.79 -1.99 2.87
CA LEU A 19 4.42 -2.98 3.75
C LEU A 19 4.24 -4.39 3.17
N PHE A 20 5.34 -5.10 2.92
CA PHE A 20 5.35 -6.43 2.33
C PHE A 20 6.53 -7.27 2.82
N ILE A 21 6.51 -8.58 2.56
CA ILE A 21 7.63 -9.47 2.92
C ILE A 21 8.65 -9.50 1.79
N GLN A 22 9.93 -9.28 2.12
CA GLN A 22 11.02 -9.34 1.16
C GLN A 22 12.28 -9.96 1.76
N CYS A 23 12.78 -11.03 1.15
CA CYS A 23 14.07 -11.62 1.53
C CYS A 23 15.24 -10.80 0.99
N PRO A 24 16.45 -10.93 1.57
CA PRO A 24 17.63 -10.14 1.17
C PRO A 24 17.98 -10.25 -0.32
N VAL A 25 17.89 -11.45 -0.90
CA VAL A 25 18.17 -11.70 -2.33
C VAL A 25 17.20 -10.94 -3.23
N CYS A 26 15.91 -10.93 -2.88
CA CYS A 26 14.92 -10.16 -3.61
C CYS A 26 15.10 -8.65 -3.39
N ALA A 27 15.52 -8.22 -2.21
CA ALA A 27 15.78 -6.82 -1.91
C ALA A 27 16.94 -6.27 -2.76
N GLU A 28 17.98 -7.05 -2.99
CA GLU A 28 19.07 -6.70 -3.90
C GLU A 28 18.58 -6.65 -5.36
N LYS A 29 17.90 -7.70 -5.82
CA LYS A 29 17.38 -7.79 -7.20
C LYS A 29 16.42 -6.65 -7.55
N TYR A 30 15.51 -6.32 -6.64
CA TYR A 30 14.45 -5.33 -6.85
C TYR A 30 14.75 -4.00 -6.15
N LYS A 31 16.00 -3.74 -5.75
CA LYS A 31 16.40 -2.48 -5.10
C LYS A 31 15.50 -2.08 -3.91
N GLY A 32 14.96 -3.05 -3.17
CA GLY A 32 14.04 -2.82 -2.05
C GLY A 32 12.60 -2.44 -2.44
N CYS A 33 12.19 -2.63 -3.69
CA CYS A 33 10.83 -2.38 -4.16
C CYS A 33 10.00 -3.67 -4.21
N CYS A 34 8.67 -3.54 -4.13
CA CYS A 34 7.75 -4.67 -4.16
C CYS A 34 7.51 -5.26 -5.56
N SER A 35 7.90 -4.54 -6.62
CA SER A 35 7.69 -4.92 -8.02
C SER A 35 8.68 -4.22 -8.95
N GLU A 36 8.82 -4.74 -10.17
CA GLU A 36 9.66 -4.15 -11.23
C GLU A 36 9.17 -2.74 -11.59
N ILE A 37 7.85 -2.54 -11.67
CA ILE A 37 7.23 -1.24 -11.92
C ILE A 37 7.67 -0.22 -10.85
N CYS A 38 7.69 -0.61 -9.57
CA CYS A 38 8.17 0.27 -8.50
C CYS A 38 9.68 0.54 -8.58
N CYS A 39 10.48 -0.43 -9.05
CA CYS A 39 11.91 -0.20 -9.31
C CYS A 39 12.12 0.85 -10.40
N GLU A 40 11.34 0.75 -11.48
CA GLU A 40 11.41 1.69 -12.59
C GLU A 40 10.94 3.07 -12.16
N GLU A 41 9.77 3.16 -11.51
CA GLU A 41 9.22 4.43 -11.03
C GLU A 41 10.17 5.15 -10.06
N SER A 42 10.74 4.43 -9.08
CA SER A 42 11.68 5.03 -8.11
C SER A 42 12.99 5.52 -8.74
N ALA A 43 13.37 5.00 -9.91
CA ALA A 43 14.57 5.44 -10.63
C ALA A 43 14.34 6.67 -11.53
N LEU A 44 13.09 7.10 -11.73
CA LEU A 44 12.76 8.26 -12.56
C LEU A 44 13.04 9.59 -11.84
N PRO A 45 13.18 10.70 -12.58
CA PRO A 45 13.28 12.03 -11.98
C PRO A 45 12.06 12.37 -11.10
N PRO A 46 12.21 13.20 -10.04
CA PRO A 46 11.12 13.51 -9.11
C PRO A 46 9.87 14.14 -9.74
N GLU A 47 10.01 14.82 -10.87
CA GLU A 47 8.89 15.37 -11.63
C GLU A 47 8.05 14.26 -12.27
N GLU A 48 8.71 13.30 -12.93
CA GLU A 48 8.07 12.16 -13.56
C GLU A 48 7.44 11.21 -12.52
N GLN A 49 8.11 11.01 -11.38
CA GLN A 49 7.53 10.29 -10.25
C GLN A 49 6.22 10.94 -9.77
N ARG A 50 6.19 12.27 -9.65
CA ARG A 50 4.97 13.01 -9.28
C ARG A 50 3.87 12.86 -10.34
N ARG A 51 4.23 12.98 -11.63
CA ARG A 51 3.29 12.79 -12.74
C ARG A 51 2.65 11.42 -12.73
N ARG A 52 3.43 10.36 -12.43
CA ARG A 52 2.93 8.99 -12.34
C ARG A 52 2.03 8.75 -11.12
N ARG A 53 2.30 9.42 -10.00
CA ARG A 53 1.48 9.35 -8.78
C ARG A 53 0.14 10.08 -8.92
N ALA A 54 0.11 11.17 -9.69
CA ALA A 54 -1.09 11.97 -9.88
C ALA A 54 -2.27 11.10 -10.35
N GLY A 55 -3.43 11.27 -9.71
CA GLY A 55 -4.67 10.55 -10.04
C GLY A 55 -4.79 9.13 -9.46
N ARG A 56 -3.77 8.61 -8.77
CA ARG A 56 -3.84 7.32 -8.04
C ARG A 56 -4.06 7.49 -6.53
N GLU A 57 -4.39 8.69 -6.10
CA GLU A 57 -4.54 9.03 -4.68
C GLU A 57 -5.82 8.38 -4.12
N ASN A 58 -5.66 7.60 -3.05
CA ASN A 58 -6.84 7.15 -2.30
C ASN A 58 -7.41 8.36 -1.54
N GLY A 59 -8.70 8.64 -1.72
CA GLY A 59 -9.40 9.59 -0.86
C GLY A 59 -9.34 9.18 0.61
N ASN A 60 -9.61 10.12 1.51
CA ASN A 60 -9.58 9.87 2.95
C ASN A 60 -10.50 8.69 3.31
N LYS A 61 -9.89 7.56 3.70
CA LYS A 61 -10.61 6.37 4.17
C LYS A 61 -11.07 6.55 5.63
N ILE A 62 -11.99 7.49 5.85
CA ILE A 62 -12.52 7.82 7.17
C ILE A 62 -13.52 6.75 7.59
N PHE A 63 -13.10 5.87 8.50
CA PHE A 63 -14.02 4.99 9.20
C PHE A 63 -14.61 5.70 10.42
N ASN A 64 -15.94 5.75 10.53
CA ASN A 64 -16.64 6.36 11.65
C ASN A 64 -17.38 5.28 12.45
N LYS A 65 -16.99 5.08 13.72
CA LYS A 65 -17.54 4.04 14.61
C LYS A 65 -18.83 4.46 15.34
N SER A 66 -19.39 5.64 15.07
CA SER A 66 -20.66 6.03 15.69
C SER A 66 -21.77 5.09 15.24
N ARG A 67 -22.52 4.53 16.20
CA ARG A 67 -23.56 3.50 15.95
C ARG A 67 -24.56 3.93 14.88
N GLY A 68 -24.97 5.21 14.89
CA GLY A 68 -25.89 5.77 13.89
C GLY A 68 -25.36 5.74 12.44
N ARG A 69 -24.05 5.89 12.22
CA ARG A 69 -23.44 5.80 10.88
C ARG A 69 -23.11 4.36 10.46
N LEU A 70 -22.74 3.51 11.40
CA LEU A 70 -22.46 2.09 11.12
C LEU A 70 -23.73 1.38 10.64
N ASN A 71 -24.85 1.57 11.33
CA ASN A 71 -26.12 0.92 11.00
C ASN A 71 -26.68 1.39 9.65
N THR A 72 -26.52 2.68 9.31
CA THR A 72 -26.99 3.26 8.03
C THR A 72 -26.14 2.90 6.82
N THR A 73 -24.85 2.59 7.01
CA THR A 73 -23.92 2.32 5.89
C THR A 73 -23.76 0.83 5.60
N LEU A 74 -23.87 -0.02 6.63
CA LEU A 74 -23.57 -1.45 6.53
C LEU A 74 -24.80 -2.35 6.77
N CYS A 75 -25.99 -1.77 6.96
CA CYS A 75 -27.22 -2.49 7.30
C CYS A 75 -27.02 -3.51 8.43
N ILE A 76 -26.19 -3.17 9.42
CA ILE A 76 -25.93 -4.05 10.57
C ILE A 76 -27.17 -3.96 11.47
N PRO A 77 -27.87 -5.08 11.73
CA PRO A 77 -29.03 -5.10 12.61
C PRO A 77 -28.65 -4.71 14.04
N ASP A 78 -29.56 -4.08 14.77
CA ASP A 78 -29.27 -3.68 16.15
C ASP A 78 -29.18 -4.94 17.03
N PRO A 79 -28.12 -5.10 17.84
CA PRO A 79 -27.98 -6.27 18.73
C PRO A 79 -29.04 -6.36 19.82
N THR A 80 -29.94 -5.38 19.97
CA THR A 80 -31.10 -5.45 20.88
C THR A 80 -32.41 -5.89 20.22
N GLU A 81 -32.41 -6.18 18.91
CA GLU A 81 -33.50 -6.90 18.22
C GLU A 81 -33.28 -8.41 18.19
#